data_AF-A0A5C7B4Z7-F1
#
_entry.id   AF-A0A5C7B4Z7-F1
#
_cell.length_a   1.000
_cell.length_b   1.000
_cell.length_c   1.000
_cell.angle_alpha   90.00
_cell.angle_beta   90.00
_cell.angle_gamma   90.00
#
_symmetry.space_group_name_H-M   'P 1'
#
loop_
_entity.id
_entity.type
_entity.pdbx_description
1 polymer ?
#
loop_
_entity_poly.entity_id
_entity_poly.type
_entity_poly.pdbx_seq_one_letter_code
_entity_poly.pdbx_strand_id
1 'polypeptide(L)'
;MKHFLFFLLAPVLTFGQAFVNDAKQLIDKKEYKKAEQLLSEYVKTNKSDLEAIELYGDAYGHQEKWDDAIVQYKKLVDGKPNNANFHYKYGGALGMKALSVNKMKALGIIGDVKGAFLKAAELDPKHIDARWALVELYMQLPGIIGGSKSKSFQYAKELEALSKVDGYLAKGYIYEYDDEPELAEKYYKLAITEGGSLNCYDKLTDLYEKEKQPDKVIGNLEASGEKHKRNAMHYQIGKVCAEYNIQLDKGEKCLLIYIENYSAEDGVPKAWAYYRLAQIYKFKRNKDDALKWIDKAITSLPQIDIFKTEKTAIQSL
;
A
#
# COMPACT_ATOMS: atom_id res chain seq x y z
N MET A 1 19.41 -37.82 -54.28
CA MET A 1 18.35 -38.03 -53.28
C MET A 1 18.83 -37.31 -52.01
N LYS A 2 18.58 -36.01 -51.76
CA LYS A 2 17.32 -35.32 -51.40
C LYS A 2 16.51 -36.05 -50.31
N HIS A 3 16.24 -35.31 -49.22
CA HIS A 3 15.32 -35.55 -48.09
C HIS A 3 15.97 -36.22 -46.85
N PHE A 4 15.84 -35.75 -45.58
CA PHE A 4 14.92 -34.78 -44.98
C PHE A 4 15.49 -34.18 -43.67
N LEU A 5 14.97 -32.99 -43.37
CA LEU A 5 15.24 -32.06 -42.27
C LEU A 5 14.77 -32.55 -40.88
N PHE A 6 15.45 -32.06 -39.83
CA PHE A 6 14.93 -31.41 -38.61
C PHE A 6 13.87 -32.09 -37.70
N PHE A 7 13.93 -31.70 -36.42
CA PHE A 7 13.00 -31.95 -35.29
C PHE A 7 13.27 -33.18 -34.41
N LEU A 8 13.98 -32.96 -33.29
CA LEU A 8 13.74 -33.68 -32.02
C LEU A 8 14.39 -32.99 -30.80
N LEU A 9 14.36 -31.65 -30.74
CA LEU A 9 14.77 -30.86 -29.56
C LEU A 9 13.64 -30.03 -28.94
N ALA A 10 12.38 -30.28 -29.35
CA ALA A 10 11.22 -29.48 -28.94
C ALA A 10 10.19 -30.24 -28.07
N PRO A 11 10.57 -30.77 -26.89
CA PRO A 11 9.58 -30.81 -25.80
C PRO A 11 10.05 -30.16 -24.48
N VAL A 12 11.35 -29.97 -24.23
CA VAL A 12 11.79 -29.49 -22.89
C VAL A 12 11.50 -28.00 -22.70
N LEU A 13 11.63 -27.19 -23.76
CA LEU A 13 11.36 -25.75 -23.70
C LEU A 13 9.86 -25.41 -23.51
N THR A 14 8.95 -26.28 -23.95
CA THR A 14 7.51 -26.01 -23.87
C THR A 14 6.94 -26.25 -22.48
N PHE A 15 7.50 -27.20 -21.70
CA PHE A 15 7.02 -27.49 -20.35
C PHE A 15 7.43 -26.42 -19.33
N GLY A 16 8.65 -25.86 -19.44
CA GLY A 16 9.10 -24.79 -18.54
C GLY A 16 8.27 -23.51 -18.65
N GLN A 17 7.96 -23.10 -19.88
CA GLN A 17 7.16 -21.90 -20.12
C GLN A 17 5.72 -22.02 -19.58
N ALA A 18 5.10 -23.20 -19.71
CA ALA A 18 3.76 -23.44 -19.16
C ALA A 18 3.77 -23.29 -17.63
N PHE A 19 4.80 -23.82 -16.98
CA PHE A 19 4.94 -23.79 -15.53
C PHE A 19 5.09 -22.37 -14.96
N VAL A 20 5.96 -21.57 -15.58
CA VAL A 20 6.17 -20.16 -15.22
C VAL A 20 4.89 -19.35 -15.40
N ASN A 21 4.14 -19.60 -16.49
CA ASN A 21 2.87 -18.93 -16.75
C ASN A 21 1.81 -19.28 -15.68
N ASP A 22 1.70 -20.55 -15.28
CA ASP A 22 0.77 -20.99 -14.24
C ASP A 22 1.11 -20.34 -12.88
N ALA A 23 2.40 -20.29 -12.53
CA ALA A 23 2.87 -19.62 -11.32
C ALA A 23 2.53 -18.12 -11.32
N LYS A 24 2.74 -17.45 -12.46
CA LYS A 24 2.37 -16.04 -12.63
C LYS A 24 0.86 -15.81 -12.43
N GLN A 25 0.02 -16.65 -13.03
CA GLN A 25 -1.44 -16.56 -12.83
C GLN A 25 -1.86 -16.76 -11.37
N LEU A 26 -1.20 -17.66 -10.65
CA LEU A 26 -1.46 -17.85 -9.22
C LEU A 26 -1.09 -16.61 -8.41
N ILE A 27 0.04 -15.96 -8.71
CA ILE A 27 0.45 -14.70 -8.08
C ILE A 27 -0.54 -13.58 -8.41
N ASP A 28 -0.97 -13.45 -9.67
CA ASP A 28 -1.95 -12.44 -10.09
C ASP A 28 -3.31 -12.61 -9.37
N LYS A 29 -3.69 -13.87 -9.09
CA LYS A 29 -4.87 -14.23 -8.29
C LYS A 29 -4.64 -14.12 -6.78
N LYS A 30 -3.46 -13.69 -6.33
CA LYS A 30 -3.03 -13.62 -4.93
C LYS A 30 -2.99 -14.97 -4.21
N GLU A 31 -2.92 -16.07 -4.95
CA GLU A 31 -2.83 -17.43 -4.45
C GLU A 31 -1.37 -17.83 -4.15
N TYR A 32 -0.67 -17.00 -3.37
CA TYR A 32 0.79 -17.06 -3.19
C TYR A 32 1.30 -18.40 -2.65
N LYS A 33 0.55 -19.02 -1.72
CA LYS A 33 0.92 -20.34 -1.16
C LYS A 33 0.90 -21.45 -2.22
N LYS A 34 -0.03 -21.38 -3.18
CA LYS A 34 -0.06 -22.36 -4.29
C LYS A 34 1.06 -22.10 -5.28
N ALA A 35 1.36 -20.82 -5.57
CA ALA A 35 2.51 -20.45 -6.39
C ALA A 35 3.83 -20.95 -5.78
N GLU A 36 4.02 -20.81 -4.47
CA GLU A 36 5.17 -21.35 -3.74
C GLU A 36 5.29 -22.87 -3.88
N GLN A 37 4.20 -23.61 -3.65
CA GLN A 37 4.18 -25.07 -3.77
C GLN A 37 4.56 -25.53 -5.17
N LEU A 38 3.98 -24.89 -6.19
CA LEU A 38 4.30 -25.11 -7.59
C LEU A 38 5.81 -24.87 -7.82
N LEU A 39 6.31 -23.67 -7.53
CA LEU A 39 7.70 -23.28 -7.84
C LEU A 39 8.78 -24.05 -7.06
N SER A 40 8.46 -24.59 -5.88
CA SER A 40 9.43 -25.23 -5.01
C SER A 40 10.19 -26.43 -5.63
N GLU A 41 9.52 -27.30 -6.37
CA GLU A 41 10.16 -28.44 -7.05
C GLU A 41 10.79 -28.03 -8.39
N TYR A 42 10.15 -27.10 -9.09
CA TYR A 42 10.62 -26.63 -10.39
C TYR A 42 11.94 -25.89 -10.30
N VAL A 43 12.11 -24.98 -9.33
CA VAL A 43 13.35 -24.23 -9.14
C VAL A 43 14.51 -25.13 -8.66
N LYS A 44 14.22 -26.23 -7.94
CA LYS A 44 15.25 -27.22 -7.55
C LYS A 44 15.86 -27.92 -8.77
N THR A 45 15.03 -28.24 -9.76
CA THR A 45 15.43 -28.97 -10.98
C THR A 45 15.90 -28.04 -12.09
N ASN A 46 15.42 -26.80 -12.13
CA ASN A 46 15.74 -25.77 -13.15
C ASN A 46 16.47 -24.57 -12.53
N LYS A 47 17.65 -24.81 -11.93
CA LYS A 47 18.37 -23.82 -11.10
C LYS A 47 18.82 -22.53 -11.81
N SER A 48 18.80 -22.49 -13.14
CA SER A 48 19.19 -21.32 -13.95
C SER A 48 18.00 -20.56 -14.53
N ASP A 49 16.77 -21.02 -14.28
CA ASP A 49 15.56 -20.34 -14.73
C ASP A 49 15.28 -19.14 -13.80
N LEU A 50 15.84 -18.00 -14.17
CA LEU A 50 15.76 -16.77 -13.36
C LEU A 50 14.34 -16.24 -13.25
N GLU A 51 13.49 -16.47 -14.25
CA GLU A 51 12.09 -16.02 -14.19
C GLU A 51 11.31 -16.83 -13.15
N ALA A 52 11.48 -18.15 -13.14
CA ALA A 52 10.90 -18.99 -12.10
C ALA A 52 11.44 -18.68 -10.69
N ILE A 53 12.75 -18.40 -10.57
CA ILE A 53 13.36 -17.97 -9.31
C ILE A 53 12.78 -16.64 -8.83
N GLU A 54 12.55 -15.70 -9.75
CA GLU A 54 11.95 -14.41 -9.45
C GLU A 54 10.52 -14.56 -8.95
N LEU A 55 9.67 -15.29 -9.66
CA LEU A 55 8.30 -15.57 -9.21
C LEU A 55 8.27 -16.30 -7.86
N TYR A 56 9.29 -17.12 -7.58
CA TYR A 56 9.37 -17.84 -6.31
C TYR A 56 9.73 -16.92 -5.16
N GLY A 57 10.68 -16.00 -5.39
CA GLY A 57 10.97 -14.89 -4.48
C GLY A 57 9.74 -13.99 -4.25
N ASP A 58 9.00 -13.66 -5.31
CA ASP A 58 7.79 -12.83 -5.24
C ASP A 58 6.69 -13.51 -4.41
N ALA A 59 6.47 -14.81 -4.62
CA ALA A 59 5.52 -15.60 -3.84
C ALA A 59 5.89 -15.66 -2.34
N TYR A 60 7.20 -15.71 -2.03
CA TYR A 60 7.68 -15.61 -0.65
C TYR A 60 7.50 -14.21 -0.07
N GLY A 61 7.83 -13.17 -0.84
CA GLY A 61 7.70 -11.77 -0.42
C GLY A 61 6.25 -11.40 -0.10
N HIS A 62 5.29 -11.83 -0.92
CA HIS A 62 3.87 -11.61 -0.64
C HIS A 62 3.33 -12.36 0.59
N GLN A 63 4.02 -13.41 1.03
CA GLN A 63 3.70 -14.14 2.26
C GLN A 63 4.52 -13.66 3.47
N GLU A 64 5.29 -12.58 3.31
CA GLU A 64 6.21 -12.04 4.33
C GLU A 64 7.28 -13.05 4.79
N LYS A 65 7.56 -14.06 3.98
CA LYS A 65 8.63 -15.05 4.21
C LYS A 65 9.97 -14.48 3.75
N TRP A 66 10.43 -13.44 4.44
CA TRP A 66 11.54 -12.59 3.98
C TRP A 66 12.86 -13.34 3.85
N ASP A 67 13.17 -14.26 4.76
CA ASP A 67 14.39 -15.08 4.68
C ASP A 67 14.45 -15.91 3.39
N ASP A 68 13.34 -16.56 3.02
CA ASP A 68 13.24 -17.37 1.82
C ASP A 68 13.27 -16.51 0.54
N ALA A 69 12.61 -15.35 0.56
CA ALA A 69 12.63 -14.38 -0.54
C ALA A 69 14.06 -13.86 -0.79
N ILE A 70 14.79 -13.51 0.27
CA ILE A 70 16.20 -13.07 0.19
C ILE A 70 17.06 -14.14 -0.48
N VAL A 71 16.87 -15.42 -0.16
CA VAL A 71 17.61 -16.51 -0.80
C VAL A 71 17.35 -16.57 -2.30
N GLN A 72 16.09 -16.42 -2.75
CA GLN A 72 15.79 -16.44 -4.19
C GLN A 72 16.31 -15.19 -4.90
N TYR A 73 16.06 -14.00 -4.36
CA TYR A 73 16.54 -12.76 -4.98
C TYR A 73 18.06 -12.64 -5.00
N LYS A 74 18.77 -13.21 -4.03
CA LYS A 74 20.22 -13.27 -4.06
C LYS A 74 20.73 -14.06 -5.28
N LYS A 75 20.09 -15.18 -5.62
CA LYS A 75 20.41 -15.94 -6.85
C LYS A 75 20.19 -15.10 -8.11
N LEU A 76 19.17 -14.23 -8.13
CA LEU A 76 18.94 -13.32 -9.25
C LEU A 76 20.08 -12.33 -9.41
N VAL A 77 20.50 -11.68 -8.31
CA VAL A 77 21.63 -10.75 -8.29
C VAL A 77 22.93 -11.45 -8.72
N ASP A 78 23.17 -12.67 -8.24
CA ASP A 78 24.38 -13.42 -8.60
C ASP A 78 24.36 -13.88 -10.08
N GLY A 79 23.18 -14.25 -10.60
CA GLY A 79 23.03 -14.68 -12.00
C GLY A 79 23.04 -13.55 -13.02
N LYS A 80 22.52 -12.37 -12.66
CA LYS A 80 22.51 -11.15 -13.50
C LYS A 80 22.83 -9.91 -12.67
N PRO A 81 24.12 -9.66 -12.34
CA PRO A 81 24.53 -8.57 -11.46
C PRO A 81 24.28 -7.17 -12.02
N ASN A 82 24.02 -7.04 -13.32
CA ASN A 82 23.73 -5.77 -13.99
C ASN A 82 22.22 -5.56 -14.25
N ASN A 83 21.34 -6.29 -13.56
CA ASN A 83 19.90 -6.05 -13.61
C ASN A 83 19.46 -5.20 -12.41
N ALA A 84 18.99 -3.97 -12.66
CA ALA A 84 18.57 -3.05 -11.61
C ALA A 84 17.42 -3.59 -10.75
N ASN A 85 16.40 -4.20 -11.37
CA ASN A 85 15.23 -4.72 -10.67
C ASN A 85 15.58 -5.87 -9.71
N PHE A 86 16.58 -6.68 -10.03
CA PHE A 86 17.03 -7.76 -9.14
C PHE A 86 17.70 -7.22 -7.88
N HIS A 87 18.51 -6.17 -8.00
CA HIS A 87 19.03 -5.46 -6.82
C HIS A 87 17.91 -4.79 -6.03
N TYR A 88 16.94 -4.17 -6.70
CA TYR A 88 15.79 -3.56 -6.03
C TYR A 88 14.97 -4.59 -5.23
N LYS A 89 14.59 -5.72 -5.82
CA LYS A 89 13.88 -6.82 -5.14
C LYS A 89 14.67 -7.39 -3.96
N TYR A 90 15.97 -7.61 -4.14
CA TYR A 90 16.86 -8.07 -3.08
C TYR A 90 16.94 -7.07 -1.92
N GLY A 91 17.17 -5.79 -2.21
CA GLY A 91 17.18 -4.71 -1.21
C GLY A 91 15.84 -4.56 -0.50
N GLY A 92 14.73 -4.67 -1.22
CA GLY A 92 13.38 -4.66 -0.68
C GLY A 92 13.14 -5.77 0.33
N ALA A 93 13.47 -7.01 -0.01
CA ALA A 93 13.32 -8.14 0.93
C ALA A 93 14.22 -8.01 2.16
N LEU A 94 15.47 -7.55 1.99
CA LEU A 94 16.37 -7.24 3.11
C LEU A 94 15.79 -6.14 4.02
N GLY A 95 15.21 -5.10 3.43
CA GLY A 95 14.57 -4.00 4.16
C GLY A 95 13.37 -4.47 4.97
N MET A 96 12.48 -5.26 4.36
CA MET A 96 11.34 -5.85 5.04
C MET A 96 11.76 -6.80 6.17
N LYS A 97 12.83 -7.59 5.98
CA LYS A 97 13.44 -8.38 7.06
C LYS A 97 14.00 -7.50 8.17
N ALA A 98 14.66 -6.39 7.84
CA ALA A 98 15.21 -5.48 8.84
C ALA A 98 14.11 -4.87 9.73
N LEU A 99 12.92 -4.61 9.17
CA LEU A 99 11.75 -4.14 9.92
C LEU A 99 11.13 -5.22 10.84
N SER A 100 11.28 -6.51 10.53
CA SER A 100 10.69 -7.60 11.30
C SER A 100 11.58 -8.13 12.44
N VAL A 101 12.86 -7.73 12.49
CA VAL A 101 13.83 -8.17 13.51
C VAL A 101 14.15 -7.06 14.51
N ASN A 102 14.81 -7.42 15.61
CA ASN A 102 15.25 -6.42 16.58
C ASN A 102 16.30 -5.47 15.98
N LYS A 103 16.37 -4.25 16.53
CA LYS A 103 17.22 -3.16 16.02
C LYS A 103 18.69 -3.56 15.87
N MET A 104 19.24 -4.38 16.77
CA MET A 104 20.64 -4.81 16.71
C MET A 104 20.91 -5.69 15.48
N LYS A 105 20.01 -6.63 15.17
CA LYS A 105 20.10 -7.44 13.94
C LYS A 105 19.85 -6.60 12.69
N ALA A 106 18.90 -5.66 12.75
CA ALA A 106 18.59 -4.77 11.64
C ALA A 106 19.80 -3.92 11.23
N LEU A 107 20.61 -3.45 12.20
CA LEU A 107 21.85 -2.72 11.94
C LEU A 107 22.87 -3.52 11.12
N GLY A 108 22.92 -4.84 11.28
CA GLY A 108 23.78 -5.70 10.47
C GLY A 108 23.32 -5.86 9.02
N ILE A 109 22.04 -5.60 8.73
CA ILE A 109 21.41 -5.79 7.42
C ILE A 109 21.34 -4.47 6.64
N ILE A 110 21.29 -3.33 7.33
CA ILE A 110 20.98 -2.04 6.70
C ILE A 110 22.01 -1.58 5.66
N GLY A 111 23.27 -1.98 5.82
CA GLY A 111 24.32 -1.73 4.84
C GLY A 111 24.02 -2.41 3.50
N ASP A 112 23.57 -3.67 3.53
CA ASP A 112 23.22 -4.43 2.34
C ASP A 112 21.96 -3.87 1.66
N VAL A 113 20.96 -3.46 2.45
CA VAL A 113 19.75 -2.78 1.95
C VAL A 113 20.14 -1.53 1.15
N LYS A 114 20.95 -0.66 1.76
CA LYS A 114 21.41 0.57 1.13
C LYS A 114 22.22 0.30 -0.12
N GLY A 115 23.15 -0.67 -0.06
CA GLY A 115 23.98 -1.05 -1.19
C GLY A 115 23.15 -1.55 -2.38
N ALA A 116 22.14 -2.38 -2.12
CA ALA A 116 21.25 -2.91 -3.14
C ALA A 116 20.41 -1.81 -3.82
N PHE A 117 19.79 -0.91 -3.06
CA PHE A 117 19.03 0.19 -3.67
C PHE A 117 19.90 1.18 -4.42
N LEU A 118 21.09 1.51 -3.90
CA LEU A 118 22.05 2.36 -4.63
C LEU A 118 22.47 1.70 -5.94
N LYS A 119 22.73 0.38 -5.93
CA LYS A 119 23.12 -0.33 -7.14
C LYS A 119 21.99 -0.39 -8.16
N ALA A 120 20.75 -0.58 -7.72
CA ALA A 120 19.58 -0.52 -8.59
C ALA A 120 19.45 0.87 -9.26
N ALA A 121 19.57 1.95 -8.48
CA ALA A 121 19.48 3.32 -9.00
C ALA A 121 20.65 3.71 -9.92
N GLU A 122 21.85 3.14 -9.70
CA GLU A 122 23.02 3.29 -10.56
C GLU A 122 22.83 2.57 -11.90
N LEU A 123 22.36 1.32 -11.87
CA LEU A 123 22.17 0.49 -13.07
C LEU A 123 21.01 1.00 -13.95
N ASP A 124 19.97 1.57 -13.34
CA ASP A 124 18.85 2.16 -14.06
C ASP A 124 18.52 3.58 -13.53
N PRO A 125 19.00 4.62 -14.25
CA PRO A 125 18.69 6.02 -13.94
C PRO A 125 17.20 6.39 -14.04
N LYS A 126 16.34 5.51 -14.55
CA LYS A 126 14.88 5.72 -14.63
C LYS A 126 14.10 4.85 -13.65
N HIS A 127 14.76 4.05 -12.81
CA HIS A 127 14.09 3.22 -11.82
C HIS A 127 13.44 4.08 -10.75
N ILE A 128 12.11 4.21 -10.81
CA ILE A 128 11.32 5.03 -9.88
C ILE A 128 11.35 4.41 -8.48
N ASP A 129 11.09 3.11 -8.37
CA ASP A 129 10.95 2.47 -7.05
C ASP A 129 12.25 2.47 -6.23
N ALA A 130 13.41 2.29 -6.88
CA ALA A 130 14.71 2.39 -6.20
C ALA A 130 14.95 3.80 -5.63
N ARG A 131 14.49 4.85 -6.32
CA ARG A 131 14.60 6.23 -5.83
C ARG A 131 13.66 6.49 -4.66
N TRP A 132 12.42 5.99 -4.74
CA TRP A 132 11.49 6.02 -3.61
C TRP A 132 12.06 5.30 -2.38
N ALA A 133 12.60 4.10 -2.57
CA ALA A 133 13.26 3.35 -1.49
C ALA A 133 14.44 4.13 -0.89
N LEU A 134 15.22 4.85 -1.71
CA LEU A 134 16.30 5.71 -1.21
C LEU A 134 15.78 6.94 -0.48
N VAL A 135 14.71 7.59 -0.95
CA VAL A 135 14.03 8.70 -0.24
C VAL A 135 13.65 8.26 1.16
N GLU A 136 12.95 7.15 1.29
CA GLU A 136 12.48 6.61 2.57
C GLU A 136 13.66 6.17 3.46
N LEU A 137 14.59 5.39 2.92
CA LEU A 137 15.74 4.90 3.66
C LEU A 137 16.57 6.05 4.26
N TYR A 138 16.81 7.11 3.48
CA TYR A 138 17.58 8.26 3.98
C TYR A 138 16.82 9.10 5.02
N MET A 139 15.47 9.10 5.00
CA MET A 139 14.68 9.77 6.04
C MET A 139 14.58 8.95 7.31
N GLN A 140 14.37 7.64 7.20
CA GLN A 140 14.09 6.77 8.34
C GLN A 140 15.33 6.40 9.16
N LEU A 141 16.52 6.46 8.56
CA LEU A 141 17.75 6.14 9.27
C LEU A 141 18.24 7.30 10.15
N PRO A 142 18.72 7.03 11.37
CA PRO A 142 19.51 7.99 12.11
C PRO A 142 20.74 8.46 11.32
N GLY A 143 21.09 9.74 11.47
CA GLY A 143 22.24 10.33 10.75
C GLY A 143 23.56 9.59 10.99
N ILE A 144 23.80 9.11 12.21
CA ILE A 144 25.01 8.33 12.57
C ILE A 144 25.18 7.03 11.78
N ILE A 145 24.08 6.44 11.30
CA ILE A 145 24.11 5.19 10.52
C ILE A 145 23.77 5.41 9.04
N GLY A 146 23.82 6.67 8.60
CA GLY A 146 23.77 7.02 7.18
C GLY A 146 22.45 7.59 6.67
N GLY A 147 21.53 7.96 7.55
CA GLY A 147 20.40 8.83 7.21
C GLY A 147 20.84 10.22 6.76
N SER A 148 20.09 10.85 5.87
CA SER A 148 20.41 12.17 5.32
C SER A 148 19.22 12.79 4.59
N LYS A 149 18.57 13.78 5.21
CA LYS A 149 17.52 14.59 4.59
C LYS A 149 17.95 15.19 3.24
N SER A 150 19.18 15.69 3.14
CA SER A 150 19.71 16.26 1.89
C SER A 150 19.78 15.21 0.77
N LYS A 151 20.18 13.97 1.06
CA LYS A 151 20.19 12.90 0.07
C LYS A 151 18.77 12.47 -0.29
N SER A 152 17.86 12.44 0.67
CA SER A 152 16.45 12.18 0.39
C SER A 152 15.89 13.22 -0.59
N PHE A 153 16.14 14.52 -0.38
CA PHE A 153 15.75 15.56 -1.34
C PHE A 153 16.42 15.42 -2.71
N GLN A 154 17.67 14.96 -2.78
CA GLN A 154 18.33 14.66 -4.04
C GLN A 154 17.53 13.62 -4.84
N TYR A 155 17.18 12.50 -4.22
CA TYR A 155 16.39 11.45 -4.89
C TYR A 155 14.95 11.88 -5.18
N ALA A 156 14.34 12.73 -4.33
CA ALA A 156 13.03 13.32 -4.63
C ALA A 156 13.08 14.25 -5.85
N LYS A 157 14.18 14.98 -6.07
CA LYS A 157 14.40 15.78 -7.27
C LYS A 157 14.62 14.91 -8.51
N GLU A 158 15.34 13.80 -8.37
CA GLU A 158 15.46 12.81 -9.46
C GLU A 158 14.09 12.20 -9.81
N LEU A 159 13.29 11.84 -8.79
CA LEU A 159 11.91 11.39 -8.99
C LEU A 159 11.08 12.43 -9.73
N GLU A 160 11.13 13.70 -9.33
CA GLU A 160 10.41 14.79 -10.00
C GLU A 160 10.76 14.93 -11.48
N ALA A 161 12.03 14.72 -11.83
CA ALA A 161 12.48 14.75 -13.21
C ALA A 161 11.95 13.58 -14.05
N LEU A 162 11.68 12.43 -13.41
CA LEU A 162 11.08 11.24 -14.06
C LEU A 162 9.55 11.31 -14.08
N SER A 163 8.95 11.77 -12.99
CA SER A 163 7.52 11.88 -12.72
C SER A 163 7.29 12.98 -11.70
N LYS A 164 6.65 14.07 -12.13
CA LYS A 164 6.33 15.20 -11.26
C LYS A 164 5.48 14.78 -10.05
N VAL A 165 4.53 13.86 -10.27
CA VAL A 165 3.67 13.34 -9.19
C VAL A 165 4.53 12.64 -8.14
N ASP A 166 5.42 11.74 -8.54
CA ASP A 166 6.32 11.04 -7.61
C ASP A 166 7.26 12.01 -6.89
N GLY A 167 7.81 12.99 -7.60
CA GLY A 167 8.65 14.02 -7.00
C GLY A 167 7.91 14.86 -5.94
N TYR A 168 6.67 15.26 -6.22
CA TYR A 168 5.86 16.00 -5.25
C TYR A 168 5.44 15.13 -4.06
N LEU A 169 5.02 13.89 -4.28
CA LEU A 169 4.72 12.97 -3.20
C LEU A 169 5.96 12.71 -2.32
N ALA A 170 7.14 12.53 -2.93
CA ALA A 170 8.39 12.27 -2.20
C ALA A 170 8.80 13.49 -1.35
N LYS A 171 8.67 14.70 -1.87
CA LYS A 171 8.89 15.92 -1.10
C LYS A 171 7.89 16.06 0.03
N GLY A 172 6.61 15.79 -0.23
CA GLY A 172 5.55 15.78 0.79
C GLY A 172 5.90 14.83 1.93
N TYR A 173 6.32 13.60 1.61
CA TYR A 173 6.79 12.61 2.57
C TYR A 173 7.99 13.09 3.39
N ILE A 174 8.99 13.70 2.74
CA ILE A 174 10.17 14.22 3.44
C ILE A 174 9.78 15.30 4.46
N TYR A 175 8.93 16.26 4.07
CA TYR A 175 8.47 17.32 4.97
C TYR A 175 7.56 16.78 6.08
N GLU A 176 6.72 15.79 5.80
CA GLU A 176 5.88 15.15 6.82
C GLU A 176 6.71 14.42 7.88
N TYR A 177 7.78 13.73 7.46
CA TYR A 177 8.70 13.04 8.37
C TYR A 177 9.56 14.02 9.17
N ASP A 178 9.83 15.20 8.61
CA ASP A 178 10.60 16.28 9.22
C ASP A 178 9.73 17.20 10.10
N ASP A 179 8.47 16.84 10.33
CA ASP A 179 7.49 17.61 11.13
C ASP A 179 7.25 19.04 10.60
N GLU A 180 7.23 19.21 9.28
CA GLU A 180 6.92 20.45 8.55
C GLU A 180 5.59 20.32 7.78
N PRO A 181 4.43 20.27 8.47
CA PRO A 181 3.15 19.87 7.88
C PRO A 181 2.64 20.85 6.81
N GLU A 182 2.92 22.16 6.91
CA GLU A 182 2.51 23.13 5.90
C GLU A 182 3.23 22.90 4.56
N LEU A 183 4.51 22.51 4.63
CA LEU A 183 5.28 22.17 3.44
C LEU A 183 4.84 20.82 2.87
N ALA A 184 4.56 19.83 3.73
CA ALA A 184 3.99 18.57 3.31
C ALA A 184 2.65 18.76 2.57
N GLU A 185 1.73 19.54 3.17
CA GLU A 185 0.43 19.91 2.60
C GLU A 185 0.60 20.56 1.22
N LYS A 186 1.53 21.52 1.09
CA LYS A 186 1.83 22.18 -0.18
C LYS A 186 2.20 21.17 -1.27
N TYR A 187 3.11 20.24 -0.98
CA TYR A 187 3.58 19.29 -1.99
C TYR A 187 2.54 18.21 -2.32
N TYR A 188 1.77 17.73 -1.33
CA TYR A 188 0.67 16.82 -1.62
C TYR A 188 -0.43 17.48 -2.45
N LYS A 189 -0.75 18.78 -2.23
CA LYS A 189 -1.65 19.54 -3.12
C LYS A 189 -1.11 19.68 -4.54
N LEU A 190 0.20 19.86 -4.72
CA LEU A 190 0.83 19.86 -6.04
C LEU A 190 0.70 18.49 -6.72
N ALA A 191 0.90 17.38 -5.99
CA ALA A 191 0.69 16.03 -6.51
C ALA A 191 -0.77 15.78 -6.94
N ILE A 192 -1.74 16.28 -6.17
CA ILE A 192 -3.17 16.22 -6.52
C ILE A 192 -3.47 17.01 -7.80
N THR A 193 -2.87 18.19 -7.94
CA THR A 193 -3.05 19.06 -9.10
C THR A 193 -2.47 18.43 -10.37
N GLU A 194 -1.27 17.84 -10.27
CA GLU A 194 -0.58 17.24 -11.42
C GLU A 194 -1.18 15.88 -11.83
N GLY A 195 -1.46 14.99 -10.87
CA GLY A 195 -2.01 13.66 -11.15
C GLY A 195 -3.39 13.47 -10.54
N GLY A 196 -3.50 13.70 -9.22
CA GLY A 196 -4.73 13.50 -8.45
C GLY A 196 -5.32 12.11 -8.61
N SER A 197 -4.46 11.11 -8.46
CA SER A 197 -4.87 9.73 -8.18
C SER A 197 -5.38 9.61 -6.75
N LEU A 198 -6.06 8.51 -6.42
CA LEU A 198 -6.50 8.22 -5.04
C LEU A 198 -5.34 8.33 -4.05
N ASN A 199 -4.17 7.75 -4.37
CA ASN A 199 -2.97 7.86 -3.53
C ASN A 199 -2.56 9.31 -3.24
N CYS A 200 -2.74 10.24 -4.19
CA CYS A 200 -2.43 11.66 -3.94
C CYS A 200 -3.36 12.27 -2.88
N TYR A 201 -4.66 11.93 -2.96
CA TYR A 201 -5.63 12.35 -1.97
C TYR A 201 -5.39 11.66 -0.62
N ASP A 202 -5.11 10.36 -0.63
CA ASP A 202 -4.88 9.56 0.58
C ASP A 202 -3.71 10.13 1.38
N LYS A 203 -2.57 10.47 0.74
CA LYS A 203 -1.44 11.11 1.42
C LYS A 203 -1.79 12.44 2.07
N LEU A 204 -2.62 13.26 1.43
CA LEU A 204 -3.06 14.52 2.03
C LEU A 204 -4.07 14.31 3.16
N THR A 205 -4.96 13.32 3.03
CA THR A 205 -5.89 12.91 4.08
C THR A 205 -5.13 12.43 5.32
N ASP A 206 -4.15 11.53 5.15
CA ASP A 206 -3.34 10.99 6.24
C ASP A 206 -2.63 12.12 7.01
N LEU A 207 -2.07 13.11 6.29
CA LEU A 207 -1.48 14.29 6.90
C LEU A 207 -2.50 15.07 7.73
N TYR A 208 -3.68 15.38 7.19
CA TYR A 208 -4.71 16.11 7.93
C TYR A 208 -5.26 15.33 9.13
N GLU A 209 -5.33 14.01 9.05
CA GLU A 209 -5.71 13.15 10.19
C GLU A 209 -4.63 13.19 11.28
N LYS A 210 -3.34 13.08 10.92
CA LYS A 210 -2.20 13.20 11.85
C LYS A 210 -2.22 14.55 12.59
N GLU A 211 -2.48 15.62 11.85
CA GLU A 211 -2.57 16.99 12.38
C GLU A 211 -3.92 17.32 13.06
N LYS A 212 -4.84 16.34 13.13
CA LYS A 212 -6.18 16.48 13.74
C LYS A 212 -6.99 17.65 13.16
N GLN A 213 -6.99 17.77 11.82
CA GLN A 213 -7.69 18.82 11.07
C GLN A 213 -8.92 18.24 10.33
N PRO A 214 -9.99 17.84 11.04
CA PRO A 214 -11.09 17.06 10.47
C PRO A 214 -11.90 17.81 9.40
N ASP A 215 -12.00 19.14 9.46
CA ASP A 215 -12.63 19.92 8.39
C ASP A 215 -11.85 19.84 7.07
N LYS A 216 -10.51 19.84 7.14
CA LYS A 216 -9.66 19.67 5.95
C LYS A 216 -9.72 18.24 5.41
N VAL A 217 -9.80 17.24 6.30
CA VAL A 217 -10.06 15.85 5.92
C VAL A 217 -11.35 15.76 5.10
N ILE A 218 -12.45 16.30 5.62
CA ILE A 218 -13.75 16.30 4.92
C ILE A 218 -13.63 16.96 3.55
N GLY A 219 -13.04 18.16 3.46
CA GLY A 219 -12.89 18.85 2.17
C GLY A 219 -12.04 18.08 1.16
N ASN A 220 -11.00 17.39 1.61
CA ASN A 220 -10.15 16.58 0.73
C ASN A 220 -10.86 15.31 0.25
N LEU A 221 -11.61 14.65 1.14
CA LEU A 221 -12.45 13.49 0.80
C LEU A 221 -13.54 13.89 -0.20
N GLU A 222 -14.19 15.05 -0.02
CA GLU A 222 -15.18 15.58 -0.98
C GLU A 222 -14.56 15.77 -2.37
N ALA A 223 -13.41 16.43 -2.46
CA ALA A 223 -12.70 16.63 -3.73
C ALA A 223 -12.29 15.30 -4.40
N SER A 224 -11.84 14.33 -3.61
CA SER A 224 -11.53 12.97 -4.11
C SER A 224 -12.78 12.24 -4.60
N GLY A 225 -13.88 12.35 -3.86
CA GLY A 225 -15.18 11.75 -4.20
C GLY A 225 -15.76 12.29 -5.50
N GLU A 226 -15.68 13.60 -5.73
CA GLU A 226 -16.12 14.23 -6.98
C GLU A 226 -15.31 13.75 -8.19
N LYS A 227 -13.98 13.64 -8.03
CA LYS A 227 -13.08 13.20 -9.12
C LYS A 227 -13.21 11.72 -9.45
N HIS A 228 -13.29 10.86 -8.44
CA HIS A 228 -13.23 9.41 -8.61
C HIS A 228 -14.60 8.71 -8.57
N LYS A 229 -15.67 9.42 -8.18
CA LYS A 229 -17.06 8.93 -8.14
C LYS A 229 -17.23 7.61 -7.38
N ARG A 230 -16.48 7.44 -6.28
CA ARG A 230 -16.56 6.24 -5.43
C ARG A 230 -17.55 6.42 -4.29
N ASN A 231 -18.49 5.50 -4.16
CA ASN A 231 -19.48 5.53 -3.07
C ASN A 231 -18.83 5.43 -1.67
N ALA A 232 -17.78 4.62 -1.52
CA ALA A 232 -16.95 4.50 -0.31
C ALA A 232 -16.53 5.85 0.32
N MET A 233 -16.39 6.92 -0.46
CA MET A 233 -16.00 8.23 0.04
C MET A 233 -17.06 8.84 0.98
N HIS A 234 -18.34 8.59 0.71
CA HIS A 234 -19.43 9.06 1.56
C HIS A 234 -19.38 8.45 2.97
N TYR A 235 -18.97 7.17 3.07
CA TYR A 235 -18.77 6.55 4.38
C TYR A 235 -17.63 7.24 5.15
N GLN A 236 -16.50 7.54 4.50
CA GLN A 236 -15.36 8.18 5.16
C GLN A 236 -15.72 9.58 5.67
N ILE A 237 -16.40 10.40 4.86
CA ILE A 237 -16.90 11.72 5.28
C ILE A 237 -17.83 11.57 6.49
N GLY A 238 -18.78 10.63 6.42
CA GLY A 238 -19.71 10.32 7.50
C GLY A 238 -19.03 9.88 8.79
N LYS A 239 -18.01 9.03 8.69
CA LYS A 239 -17.18 8.57 9.82
C LYS A 239 -16.50 9.74 10.50
N VAL A 240 -15.84 10.63 9.76
CA VAL A 240 -15.15 11.80 10.33
C VAL A 240 -16.13 12.73 11.03
N CYS A 241 -17.29 13.01 10.41
CA CYS A 241 -18.34 13.82 11.02
C CYS A 241 -18.84 13.22 12.35
N ALA A 242 -19.06 11.90 12.37
CA ALA A 242 -19.51 11.18 13.57
C ALA A 242 -18.43 11.14 14.67
N GLU A 243 -17.18 10.83 14.34
CA GLU A 243 -16.11 10.67 15.33
C GLU A 243 -15.70 12.00 15.98
N TYR A 244 -15.72 13.09 15.21
CA TYR A 244 -15.34 14.42 15.69
C TYR A 244 -16.54 15.27 16.15
N ASN A 245 -17.77 14.78 15.99
CA ASN A 245 -19.00 15.53 16.27
C ASN A 245 -19.03 16.90 15.56
N ILE A 246 -18.77 16.88 14.25
CA ILE A 246 -18.77 18.08 13.39
C ILE A 246 -19.63 17.84 12.16
N GLN A 247 -20.13 18.92 11.57
CA GLN A 247 -20.88 18.88 10.29
C GLN A 247 -21.93 17.75 10.25
N LEU A 248 -22.67 17.55 11.34
CA LEU A 248 -23.52 16.36 11.56
C LEU A 248 -24.55 16.13 10.44
N ASP A 249 -25.12 17.18 9.87
CA ASP A 249 -26.07 17.09 8.75
C ASP A 249 -25.40 16.59 7.46
N LYS A 250 -24.16 17.02 7.21
CA LYS A 250 -23.36 16.50 6.09
C LYS A 250 -23.03 15.03 6.31
N GLY A 251 -22.55 14.69 7.51
CA GLY A 251 -22.25 13.31 7.87
C GLY A 251 -23.46 12.38 7.69
N GLU A 252 -24.64 12.80 8.16
CA GLU A 252 -25.89 12.08 7.96
C GLU A 252 -26.20 11.88 6.48
N LYS A 253 -26.20 12.96 5.70
CA LYS A 253 -26.48 12.90 4.25
C LYS A 253 -25.54 11.95 3.52
N CYS A 254 -24.24 12.04 3.79
CA CYS A 254 -23.24 11.16 3.19
C CYS A 254 -23.50 9.69 3.57
N LEU A 255 -23.74 9.39 4.85
CA LEU A 255 -24.00 8.01 5.28
C LEU A 255 -25.29 7.44 4.68
N LEU A 256 -26.33 8.25 4.51
CA LEU A 256 -27.57 7.84 3.84
C LEU A 256 -27.31 7.51 2.36
N ILE A 257 -26.58 8.38 1.64
CA ILE A 257 -26.18 8.12 0.24
C ILE A 257 -25.34 6.84 0.14
N TYR A 258 -24.43 6.62 1.08
CA TYR A 258 -23.61 5.41 1.15
C TYR A 258 -24.46 4.14 1.26
N ILE A 259 -25.45 4.16 2.17
CA ILE A 259 -26.37 3.04 2.41
C ILE A 259 -27.25 2.77 1.19
N GLU A 260 -27.73 3.82 0.52
CA GLU A 260 -28.58 3.74 -0.67
C GLU A 260 -27.83 3.11 -1.85
N ASN A 261 -26.59 3.55 -2.11
CA ASN A 261 -25.79 3.14 -3.28
C ASN A 261 -24.78 2.02 -3.01
N TYR A 262 -24.85 1.39 -1.84
CA TYR A 262 -23.88 0.39 -1.39
C TYR A 262 -23.71 -0.78 -2.37
N SER A 263 -22.46 -1.16 -2.62
CA SER A 263 -22.08 -2.40 -3.31
C SER A 263 -21.01 -3.18 -2.54
N ALA A 264 -20.72 -4.41 -2.97
CA ALA A 264 -19.63 -5.20 -2.39
C ALA A 264 -18.24 -4.56 -2.59
N GLU A 265 -18.09 -3.68 -3.58
CA GLU A 265 -16.82 -2.99 -3.90
C GLU A 265 -16.47 -1.89 -2.90
N ASP A 266 -17.43 -1.44 -2.09
CA ASP A 266 -17.22 -0.39 -1.09
C ASP A 266 -16.42 -0.87 0.12
N GLY A 267 -16.33 -2.18 0.34
CA GLY A 267 -15.48 -2.82 1.35
C GLY A 267 -15.94 -2.66 2.81
N VAL A 268 -16.69 -1.60 3.15
CA VAL A 268 -17.18 -1.36 4.52
C VAL A 268 -18.66 -1.75 4.66
N PRO A 269 -19.03 -2.78 5.44
CA PRO A 269 -20.43 -3.19 5.57
C PRO A 269 -21.39 -2.05 6.00
N LYS A 270 -22.63 -2.05 5.48
CA LYS A 270 -23.69 -1.08 5.85
C LYS A 270 -23.88 -0.92 7.36
N ALA A 271 -23.65 -2.00 8.12
CA ALA A 271 -23.73 -2.00 9.58
C ALA A 271 -22.88 -0.89 10.23
N TRP A 272 -21.69 -0.61 9.68
CA TRP A 272 -20.83 0.47 10.18
C TRP A 272 -21.40 1.85 9.85
N ALA A 273 -22.04 2.03 8.69
CA ALA A 273 -22.73 3.28 8.39
C ALA A 273 -23.94 3.52 9.32
N TYR A 274 -24.69 2.45 9.65
CA TYR A 274 -25.76 2.53 10.65
C TYR A 274 -25.22 2.91 12.03
N TYR A 275 -24.08 2.33 12.43
CA TYR A 275 -23.41 2.71 13.66
C TYR A 275 -23.01 4.19 13.70
N ARG A 276 -22.43 4.72 12.62
CA ARG A 276 -22.08 6.16 12.53
C ARG A 276 -23.31 7.06 12.53
N LEU A 277 -24.40 6.67 11.86
CA LEU A 277 -25.67 7.40 11.93
C LEU A 277 -26.19 7.45 13.37
N ALA A 278 -26.13 6.34 14.11
CA ALA A 278 -26.54 6.31 15.51
C ALA A 278 -25.74 7.31 16.37
N GLN A 279 -24.42 7.40 16.17
CA GLN A 279 -23.56 8.38 16.83
C GLN A 279 -23.98 9.82 16.48
N ILE A 280 -24.23 10.11 15.19
CA ILE A 280 -24.69 11.43 14.74
C ILE A 280 -26.02 11.82 15.40
N TYR A 281 -27.02 10.94 15.37
CA TYR A 281 -28.32 11.23 15.99
C TYR A 281 -28.23 11.35 17.51
N LYS A 282 -27.33 10.59 18.16
CA LYS A 282 -27.00 10.77 19.59
C LYS A 282 -26.49 12.19 19.85
N PHE A 283 -25.55 12.70 19.07
CA PHE A 283 -25.04 14.06 19.23
C PHE A 283 -26.10 15.13 18.95
N LYS A 284 -27.03 14.86 18.03
CA LYS A 284 -28.22 15.69 17.79
C LYS A 284 -29.28 15.61 18.90
N ARG A 285 -29.06 14.80 19.93
CA ARG A 285 -30.03 14.48 21.01
C ARG A 285 -31.34 13.89 20.51
N ASN A 286 -31.32 13.23 19.35
CA ASN A 286 -32.46 12.49 18.82
C ASN A 286 -32.30 11.01 19.19
N LYS A 287 -32.82 10.66 20.37
CA LYS A 287 -32.70 9.31 20.95
C LYS A 287 -33.40 8.25 20.11
N ASP A 288 -34.56 8.56 19.54
CA ASP A 288 -35.37 7.58 18.82
C ASP A 288 -34.69 7.15 17.52
N ASP A 289 -34.19 8.09 16.72
CA ASP A 289 -33.44 7.75 15.51
C ASP A 289 -32.08 7.11 15.84
N ALA A 290 -31.42 7.55 16.91
CA ALA A 290 -30.19 6.93 17.36
C ALA A 290 -30.39 5.43 17.71
N LEU A 291 -31.46 5.10 18.45
CA LEU A 291 -31.84 3.72 18.77
C LEU A 291 -32.20 2.92 17.52
N LYS A 292 -32.97 3.50 16.61
CA LYS A 292 -33.34 2.87 15.33
C LYS A 292 -32.12 2.49 14.51
N TRP A 293 -31.12 3.37 14.40
CA TRP A 293 -29.91 3.09 13.62
C TRP A 293 -28.98 2.10 14.31
N ILE A 294 -28.79 2.20 15.64
CA ILE A 294 -27.92 1.24 16.34
C ILE A 294 -28.51 -0.16 16.35
N ASP A 295 -29.84 -0.30 16.42
CA ASP A 295 -30.51 -1.59 16.33
C ASP A 295 -30.29 -2.24 14.96
N LYS A 296 -30.36 -1.46 13.87
CA LYS A 296 -29.99 -1.97 12.53
C LYS A 296 -28.54 -2.44 12.46
N ALA A 297 -27.61 -1.73 13.10
CA ALA A 297 -26.20 -2.13 13.15
C ALA A 297 -26.02 -3.47 13.87
N ILE A 298 -26.64 -3.62 15.05
CA ILE A 298 -26.61 -4.84 15.87
C ILE A 298 -27.29 -6.02 15.16
N THR A 299 -28.45 -5.81 14.54
CA THR A 299 -29.11 -6.88 13.76
C THR A 299 -28.25 -7.34 12.60
N SER A 300 -27.51 -6.42 11.96
CA SER A 300 -26.67 -6.75 10.81
C SER A 300 -25.37 -7.47 11.21
N LEU A 301 -24.74 -7.07 12.32
CA LEU A 301 -23.50 -7.68 12.84
C LEU A 301 -23.58 -7.80 14.38
N PRO A 302 -24.28 -8.80 14.93
CA PRO A 302 -24.58 -8.91 16.37
C PRO A 302 -23.36 -9.19 17.25
N GLN A 303 -22.28 -9.68 16.65
CA GLN A 303 -21.02 -10.01 17.33
C GLN A 303 -20.14 -8.78 17.62
N ILE A 304 -20.48 -7.60 17.09
CA ILE A 304 -19.66 -6.40 17.27
C ILE A 304 -20.03 -5.70 18.58
N ASP A 305 -19.16 -5.78 19.58
CA ASP A 305 -19.46 -5.28 20.92
C ASP A 305 -19.58 -3.76 21.01
N ILE A 306 -18.82 -3.01 20.19
CA ILE A 306 -18.91 -1.54 20.20
C ILE A 306 -20.32 -1.03 19.85
N PHE A 307 -21.10 -1.81 19.08
CA PHE A 307 -22.49 -1.44 18.77
C PHE A 307 -23.39 -1.56 20.01
N LYS A 308 -23.15 -2.56 20.86
CA LYS A 308 -23.87 -2.74 22.12
C LYS A 308 -23.51 -1.64 23.12
N THR A 309 -22.21 -1.33 23.24
CA THR A 309 -21.73 -0.24 24.09
C THR A 309 -22.37 1.10 23.71
N GLU A 310 -22.42 1.39 22.42
CA GLU A 310 -23.05 2.61 21.90
C GLU A 310 -24.56 2.63 22.15
N LYS A 311 -25.26 1.50 22.00
CA LYS A 311 -26.68 1.38 22.35
C LYS A 311 -26.93 1.73 23.81
N THR A 312 -26.12 1.22 24.74
CA THR A 312 -26.21 1.56 26.16
C THR A 312 -26.00 3.06 26.39
N ALA A 313 -25.02 3.67 25.70
CA ALA A 313 -24.78 5.10 25.80
C ALA A 313 -25.98 5.92 25.28
N ILE A 314 -26.60 5.51 24.17
CA ILE A 314 -27.81 6.15 23.63
C ILE A 314 -29.00 6.01 24.59
N GLN A 315 -29.15 4.86 25.24
CA GLN A 315 -30.21 4.64 26.22
C GLN A 315 -30.10 5.55 27.44
N SER A 316 -28.88 5.99 27.77
CA SER A 316 -28.61 6.94 28.87
C SER A 316 -28.77 8.43 28.54
N LEU A 317 -29.03 8.78 27.27
CA LEU A 317 -29.44 10.15 26.87
C LEU A 317 -30.77 10.54 27.50
#